data_AF-A0A2E6I8N3-F1
#
_entry.id   AF-A0A2E6I8N3-F1
#
_cell.length_a   1.000
_cell.length_b   1.000
_cell.length_c   1.000
_cell.angle_alpha   90.00
_cell.angle_beta   90.00
_cell.angle_gamma   90.00
#
_symmetry.space_group_name_H-M   'P 1'
#
loop_
_entity.id
_entity.type
_entity.pdbx_description
1 polymer ?
#
loop_
_entity_poly.entity_id
_entity_poly.type
_entity_poly.pdbx_seq_one_letter_code
_entity_poly.pdbx_strand_id
1 'polypeptide(L)'
;MTANLLTRPKPANIMVQLSGVFLQSFRDRHSVVIGRTRSGKTVFTGKVLEGLQELNTHTIFVDPKHDKDFAHLGTICHSPIQVYEQLLLKNPAIVFRPSADENKKEELDRMVELVFSLQRKAGFKRTKRVIAIDEIQLFAKKGSSKAIEMIWTVGAGLGIVGMALTQRIQLLNETAWSQSENKVIFCIEDRIEYLKSRNLQHYVDLQEFFNDSVNKYWFYYTRGDGEWKKHKPVSLNKPKRKGSLTLSRW
;
A
#
# COMPACT_ATOMS: atom_id res chain seq x y z
N MET A 1 -12.41 -41.02 -37.42
CA MET A 1 -12.89 -39.65 -37.11
C MET A 1 -12.45 -39.31 -35.70
N THR A 2 -11.28 -38.69 -35.56
CA THR A 2 -10.69 -38.29 -34.27
C THR A 2 -10.74 -36.77 -34.18
N ALA A 3 -11.58 -36.27 -33.28
CA ALA A 3 -11.73 -34.85 -33.03
C ALA A 3 -10.47 -34.30 -32.33
N ASN A 4 -9.76 -33.41 -33.01
CA ASN A 4 -8.68 -32.61 -32.43
C ASN A 4 -9.28 -31.65 -31.39
N LEU A 5 -9.07 -31.97 -30.11
CA LEU A 5 -9.24 -31.04 -29.01
C LEU A 5 -8.20 -29.92 -29.14
N LEU A 6 -8.63 -28.79 -29.70
CA LEU A 6 -7.91 -27.52 -29.66
C LEU A 6 -7.73 -27.11 -28.19
N THR A 7 -6.57 -27.43 -27.62
CA THR A 7 -6.13 -26.86 -26.35
C THR A 7 -6.01 -25.35 -26.53
N ARG A 8 -6.95 -24.59 -25.96
CA ARG A 8 -6.84 -23.12 -25.88
C ARG A 8 -5.51 -22.78 -25.21
N PRO A 9 -4.69 -21.86 -25.77
CA PRO A 9 -3.47 -21.44 -25.11
C PRO A 9 -3.83 -20.81 -23.76
N LYS A 10 -3.18 -21.28 -22.68
CA LYS A 10 -3.25 -20.61 -21.37
C LYS A 10 -2.80 -19.16 -21.56
N PRO A 11 -3.57 -18.15 -21.15
CA PRO A 11 -3.12 -16.77 -21.26
C PRO A 11 -1.83 -16.62 -20.46
N ALA A 12 -0.75 -16.26 -21.14
CA ALA A 12 0.46 -15.83 -20.47
C ALA A 12 0.10 -14.59 -19.65
N ASN A 13 0.07 -14.71 -18.32
CA ASN A 13 -0.14 -13.58 -17.43
C ASN A 13 1.05 -12.62 -17.55
N ILE A 14 0.96 -11.68 -18.49
CA ILE A 14 1.92 -10.60 -18.66
C ILE A 14 1.81 -9.71 -17.43
N MET A 15 2.75 -9.85 -16.50
CA MET A 15 2.89 -8.97 -15.36
C MET A 15 3.61 -7.68 -15.79
N VAL A 16 3.26 -6.55 -15.17
CA VAL A 16 3.75 -5.21 -15.56
C VAL A 16 4.42 -4.53 -14.38
N GLN A 17 5.52 -3.81 -14.62
CA GLN A 17 6.16 -2.99 -13.58
C GLN A 17 5.36 -1.71 -13.33
N LEU A 18 5.36 -1.23 -12.08
CA LEU A 18 4.79 0.08 -11.77
C LEU A 18 5.64 1.17 -12.41
N SER A 19 5.02 2.08 -13.15
CA SER A 19 5.74 3.17 -13.81
C SER A 19 6.27 4.20 -12.80
N GLY A 20 7.33 4.92 -13.14
CA GLY A 20 7.85 6.00 -12.29
C GLY A 20 6.80 7.08 -11.98
N VAL A 21 5.93 7.39 -12.93
CA VAL A 21 4.81 8.33 -12.73
C VAL A 21 3.78 7.77 -11.74
N PHE A 22 3.53 6.47 -11.75
CA PHE A 22 2.66 5.83 -10.77
C PHE A 22 3.25 5.93 -9.36
N LEU A 23 4.54 5.62 -9.20
CA LEU A 23 5.22 5.71 -7.91
C LEU A 23 5.30 7.15 -7.38
N GLN A 24 5.56 8.14 -8.25
CA GLN A 24 5.53 9.56 -7.88
C GLN A 24 4.15 9.98 -7.34
N SER A 25 3.07 9.50 -7.94
CA SER A 25 1.72 9.76 -7.45
C SER A 25 1.52 9.21 -6.02
N PHE A 26 2.05 8.03 -5.69
CA PHE A 26 2.02 7.48 -4.32
C PHE A 26 2.96 8.18 -3.34
N ARG A 27 4.03 8.80 -3.84
CA ARG A 27 4.95 9.62 -3.04
C ARG A 27 4.32 10.93 -2.61
N ASP A 28 3.55 11.54 -3.50
CA ASP A 28 3.09 12.93 -3.35
C ASP A 28 1.63 13.04 -2.90
N ARG A 29 0.83 11.96 -3.02
CA ARG A 29 -0.62 12.00 -2.76
C ARG A 29 -1.08 10.86 -1.86
N HIS A 30 -2.02 11.19 -0.97
CA HIS A 30 -2.65 10.23 -0.08
C HIS A 30 -3.30 9.08 -0.86
N SER A 31 -3.19 7.88 -0.32
CA SER A 31 -3.54 6.65 -1.02
C SER A 31 -4.38 5.71 -0.16
N VAL A 32 -5.31 5.01 -0.80
CA VAL A 32 -6.03 3.86 -0.21
C VAL A 32 -5.86 2.62 -1.08
N VAL A 33 -5.61 1.48 -0.43
CA VAL A 33 -5.47 0.19 -1.09
C VAL A 33 -6.40 -0.82 -0.43
N ILE A 34 -7.35 -1.32 -1.19
CA ILE A 34 -8.44 -2.17 -0.70
C ILE A 34 -8.41 -3.50 -1.44
N GLY A 35 -8.54 -4.60 -0.71
CA GLY A 35 -8.58 -5.92 -1.32
C GLY A 35 -8.69 -7.03 -0.28
N ARG A 36 -9.48 -8.06 -0.58
CA ARG A 36 -9.58 -9.25 0.28
C ARG A 36 -8.26 -9.99 0.40
N THR A 37 -8.15 -10.88 1.38
CA THR A 37 -6.99 -11.77 1.53
C THR A 37 -6.69 -12.53 0.23
N ARG A 38 -5.40 -12.66 -0.12
CA ARG A 38 -4.91 -13.30 -1.36
C ARG A 38 -5.28 -12.58 -2.67
N SER A 39 -5.76 -11.34 -2.63
CA SER A 39 -6.05 -10.54 -3.83
C SER A 39 -4.81 -9.93 -4.51
N GLY A 40 -3.65 -9.96 -3.86
CA GLY A 40 -2.42 -9.34 -4.35
C GLY A 40 -2.07 -8.00 -3.68
N LYS A 41 -2.94 -7.49 -2.79
CA LYS A 41 -2.74 -6.27 -2.00
C LYS A 41 -1.35 -6.21 -1.34
N THR A 42 -0.98 -7.24 -0.57
CA THR A 42 0.32 -7.36 0.12
C THR A 42 1.51 -7.18 -0.82
N VAL A 43 1.50 -7.89 -1.96
CA VAL A 43 2.56 -7.83 -2.97
C VAL A 43 2.64 -6.44 -3.60
N PHE A 44 1.49 -5.86 -3.97
CA PHE A 44 1.42 -4.53 -4.53
C PHE A 44 1.99 -3.48 -3.56
N THR A 45 1.58 -3.53 -2.29
CA THR A 45 2.05 -2.61 -1.26
C THR A 45 3.55 -2.71 -1.06
N GLY A 46 4.10 -3.92 -0.95
CA GLY A 46 5.54 -4.12 -0.85
C GLY A 46 6.29 -3.48 -2.03
N LYS A 47 5.81 -3.71 -3.26
CA LYS A 47 6.41 -3.13 -4.47
C LYS A 47 6.31 -1.62 -4.56
N VAL A 48 5.20 -1.03 -4.10
CA VAL A 48 5.07 0.42 -4.00
C VAL A 48 6.08 0.97 -3.00
N LEU A 49 6.19 0.38 -1.81
CA LEU A 49 7.09 0.86 -0.77
C LEU A 49 8.57 0.72 -1.18
N GLU A 50 8.97 -0.42 -1.74
CA GLU A 50 10.31 -0.61 -2.32
C GLU A 50 10.60 0.45 -3.40
N GLY A 51 9.68 0.64 -4.35
CA GLY A 51 9.84 1.66 -5.40
C GLY A 51 9.90 3.09 -4.87
N LEU A 52 9.20 3.40 -3.78
CA LEU A 52 9.31 4.70 -3.10
C LEU A 52 10.66 4.90 -2.43
N GLN A 53 11.21 3.85 -1.81
CA GLN A 53 12.55 3.87 -1.22
C GLN A 53 13.63 4.11 -2.29
N GLU A 54 13.51 3.49 -3.46
CA GLU A 54 14.37 3.75 -4.62
C GLU A 54 14.28 5.21 -5.11
N LEU A 55 13.14 5.88 -4.90
CA LEU A 55 12.93 7.31 -5.19
C LEU A 55 13.36 8.23 -4.02
N ASN A 56 14.21 7.76 -3.10
CA ASN A 56 14.67 8.49 -1.91
C ASN A 56 13.52 9.00 -1.02
N THR A 57 12.42 8.24 -0.94
CA THR A 57 11.29 8.53 -0.05
C THR A 57 11.39 7.65 1.17
N HIS A 58 11.29 8.25 2.37
CA HIS A 58 11.32 7.47 3.59
C HIS A 58 9.97 6.80 3.81
N THR A 59 9.95 5.52 4.11
CA THR A 59 8.73 4.75 4.33
C THR A 59 8.64 4.27 5.78
N ILE A 60 7.45 4.40 6.36
CA ILE A 60 7.09 3.77 7.63
C ILE A 60 5.91 2.84 7.32
N PHE A 61 6.11 1.54 7.45
CA PHE A 61 5.05 0.54 7.32
C PHE A 61 4.57 0.11 8.70
N VAL A 62 3.31 0.38 9.03
CA VAL A 62 2.67 -0.02 10.29
C VAL A 62 2.01 -1.38 10.08
N ASP A 63 2.54 -2.37 10.78
CA ASP A 63 2.19 -3.80 10.71
C ASP A 63 1.55 -4.25 12.03
N PRO A 64 0.23 -4.09 12.23
CA PRO A 64 -0.43 -4.46 13.48
C PRO A 64 -0.58 -5.97 13.67
N LYS A 65 -0.33 -6.78 12.63
CA LYS A 65 -0.48 -8.24 12.65
C LYS A 65 0.86 -8.97 12.79
N HIS A 66 1.97 -8.24 12.74
CA HIS A 66 3.33 -8.75 12.81
C HIS A 66 3.60 -9.78 11.71
N ASP A 67 3.08 -9.50 10.51
CA ASP A 67 3.20 -10.41 9.38
C ASP A 67 4.67 -10.50 8.92
N LYS A 68 5.18 -11.74 8.81
CA LYS A 68 6.55 -12.01 8.38
C LYS A 68 6.79 -11.54 6.95
N ASP A 69 5.75 -11.50 6.13
CA ASP A 69 5.83 -11.08 4.74
C ASP A 69 6.29 -9.63 4.60
N PHE A 70 6.16 -8.78 5.63
CA PHE A 70 6.56 -7.37 5.58
C PHE A 70 7.89 -7.07 6.31
N ALA A 71 8.53 -8.06 6.94
CA ALA A 71 9.78 -7.86 7.68
C ALA A 71 10.92 -7.34 6.80
N HIS A 72 10.90 -7.65 5.50
CA HIS A 72 11.93 -7.22 4.55
C HIS A 72 11.82 -5.74 4.15
N LEU A 73 10.73 -5.05 4.49
CA LEU A 73 10.47 -3.68 4.04
C LEU A 73 11.27 -2.61 4.80
N GLY A 74 11.96 -2.97 5.90
CA GLY A 74 12.75 -2.01 6.68
C GLY A 74 13.15 -2.52 8.06
N THR A 75 13.74 -1.64 8.86
CA THR A 75 14.12 -1.95 10.25
C THR A 75 12.87 -2.10 11.12
N ILE A 76 12.73 -3.24 11.79
CA ILE A 76 11.61 -3.52 12.67
C ILE A 76 11.76 -2.73 13.98
N CYS A 77 10.72 -1.97 14.32
CA CYS A 77 10.58 -1.25 15.57
C CYS A 77 9.31 -1.72 16.28
N HIS A 78 9.38 -1.96 17.58
CA HIS A 78 8.29 -2.45 18.42
C HIS A 78 7.70 -1.38 19.34
N SER A 79 8.25 -0.16 19.31
CA SER A 79 7.73 0.96 20.10
C SER A 79 7.90 2.28 19.37
N PRO A 80 7.07 3.30 19.70
CA PRO A 80 7.20 4.63 19.11
C PRO A 80 8.58 5.26 19.32
N ILE A 81 9.26 4.96 20.43
CA ILE A 81 10.59 5.49 20.71
C ILE A 81 11.66 4.87 19.80
N GLN A 82 11.58 3.57 19.51
CA GLN A 82 12.48 2.93 18.54
C GLN A 82 12.29 3.50 17.14
N VAL A 83 11.04 3.78 16.74
CA VAL A 83 10.78 4.49 15.48
C VAL A 83 11.47 5.85 15.50
N TYR A 84 11.34 6.62 16.58
CA TYR A 84 11.97 7.93 16.71
C TYR A 84 13.50 7.88 16.62
N GLU A 85 14.14 6.89 17.25
CA GLU A 85 15.58 6.65 17.12
C GLU A 85 15.98 6.42 15.65
N GLN A 86 15.25 5.55 14.94
CA GLN A 86 15.50 5.31 13.51
C GLN A 86 15.27 6.57 12.65
N LEU A 87 14.30 7.40 13.00
CA LEU A 87 14.06 8.68 12.33
C LEU A 87 15.23 9.65 12.52
N LEU A 88 15.80 9.73 13.73
CA LEU A 88 16.98 10.57 14.01
C LEU A 88 18.20 10.13 13.21
N LEU A 89 18.36 8.82 13.02
CA LEU A 89 19.39 8.22 12.15
C LEU A 89 19.11 8.41 10.65
N LYS A 90 17.99 9.06 10.29
CA LYS A 90 17.51 9.21 8.91
C LYS A 90 17.40 7.86 8.18
N ASN A 91 17.02 6.80 8.89
CA ASN A 91 16.72 5.52 8.27
C ASN A 91 15.58 5.71 7.23
N PRO A 92 15.78 5.30 5.96
CA PRO A 92 14.76 5.44 4.92
C PRO A 92 13.63 4.42 5.04
N ALA A 93 13.80 3.33 5.78
CA ALA A 93 12.87 2.20 5.73
C ALA A 93 12.61 1.65 7.13
N ILE A 94 11.40 1.86 7.65
CA ILE A 94 11.00 1.44 9.01
C ILE A 94 9.75 0.57 8.90
N VAL A 95 9.73 -0.53 9.66
CA VAL A 95 8.53 -1.34 9.90
C VAL A 95 8.16 -1.19 11.36
N PHE A 96 7.03 -0.54 11.65
CA PHE A 96 6.53 -0.36 13.00
C PHE A 96 5.50 -1.44 13.34
N ARG A 97 5.79 -2.24 14.36
CA ARG A 97 4.92 -3.30 14.87
C ARG A 97 4.40 -2.89 16.25
N PRO A 98 3.25 -2.21 16.32
CA PRO A 98 2.67 -1.81 17.60
C PRO A 98 2.27 -3.04 18.42
N SER A 99 1.99 -2.82 19.70
CA SER A 99 1.46 -3.84 20.60
C SER A 99 0.20 -4.53 20.02
N ALA A 100 -0.01 -5.79 20.41
CA ALA A 100 -1.21 -6.52 19.99
C ALA A 100 -2.45 -6.16 20.83
N ASP A 101 -2.26 -5.47 21.94
CA ASP A 101 -3.27 -5.12 22.94
C ASP A 101 -4.05 -3.83 22.60
N GLU A 102 -4.84 -3.31 23.54
CA GLU A 102 -5.66 -2.11 23.34
C GLU A 102 -4.83 -0.84 23.12
N ASN A 103 -3.55 -0.82 23.54
CA ASN A 103 -2.67 0.36 23.48
C ASN A 103 -2.19 0.69 22.06
N LYS A 104 -2.42 -0.19 21.08
CA LYS A 104 -1.90 -0.02 19.72
C LYS A 104 -2.31 1.30 19.06
N LYS A 105 -3.46 1.85 19.44
CA LYS A 105 -3.96 3.13 18.95
C LYS A 105 -3.12 4.28 19.50
N GLU A 106 -2.89 4.29 20.81
CA GLU A 106 -2.09 5.26 21.52
C GLU A 106 -0.64 5.23 21.04
N GLU A 107 -0.11 4.03 20.78
CA GLU A 107 1.21 3.87 20.18
C GLU A 107 1.31 4.44 18.77
N LEU A 108 0.30 4.22 17.92
CA LEU A 108 0.23 4.83 16.59
C LEU A 108 0.16 6.36 16.70
N ASP A 109 -0.71 6.88 17.55
CA ASP A 109 -0.87 8.32 17.80
C ASP A 109 0.47 8.93 18.25
N ARG A 110 1.16 8.28 19.19
CA ARG A 110 2.48 8.72 19.67
C ARG A 110 3.56 8.68 18.59
N MET A 111 3.60 7.62 17.78
CA MET A 111 4.55 7.50 16.68
C MET A 111 4.37 8.63 15.66
N VAL A 112 3.13 8.91 15.27
CA VAL A 112 2.82 10.00 14.32
C VAL A 112 3.16 11.37 14.90
N GLU A 113 2.86 11.63 16.18
CA GLU A 113 3.28 12.87 16.84
C GLU A 113 4.80 13.09 16.78
N LEU A 114 5.58 12.04 17.03
CA LEU A 114 7.04 12.09 16.96
C LEU A 114 7.52 12.36 15.53
N VAL A 115 6.93 11.72 14.53
CA VAL A 115 7.23 11.99 13.11
C VAL A 115 6.95 13.45 12.75
N PHE A 116 5.78 13.97 13.10
CA PHE A 116 5.39 15.34 12.80
C PHE A 116 6.26 16.38 13.51
N SER A 117 6.58 16.14 14.78
CA SER A 117 7.48 16.98 15.56
C SER A 117 8.86 17.06 14.92
N LEU A 118 9.40 15.91 14.49
CA LEU A 118 10.71 15.85 13.84
C LEU A 118 10.70 16.50 12.46
N GLN A 119 9.66 16.28 11.66
CA GLN A 119 9.52 16.82 10.30
C GLN A 119 9.62 18.36 10.28
N ARG A 120 9.19 19.03 11.35
CA ARG A 120 9.25 20.49 11.48
C ARG A 120 10.67 21.01 11.79
N LYS A 121 11.60 20.16 12.22
CA LYS A 121 12.98 20.56 12.59
C LYS A 121 13.89 20.72 11.37
N ALA A 122 14.89 21.59 11.51
CA ALA A 122 15.95 21.72 10.51
C ALA A 122 16.64 20.36 10.26
N GLY A 123 16.97 20.06 9.00
CA GLY A 123 17.54 18.78 8.61
C GLY A 123 16.54 17.67 8.29
N PHE A 124 15.25 17.84 8.61
CA PHE A 124 14.18 16.87 8.33
C PHE A 124 13.06 17.41 7.42
N LYS A 125 12.87 18.74 7.35
CA LYS A 125 11.82 19.40 6.54
C LYS A 125 11.73 18.95 5.07
N ARG A 126 12.86 18.59 4.47
CA ARG A 126 12.93 18.19 3.05
C ARG A 126 12.70 16.70 2.82
N THR A 127 12.69 15.89 3.89
CA THR A 127 12.50 14.45 3.80
C THR A 127 11.05 14.15 3.46
N LYS A 128 10.81 13.56 2.29
CA LYS A 128 9.48 13.05 1.91
C LYS A 128 9.24 11.73 2.64
N ARG A 129 8.05 11.57 3.21
CA ARG A 129 7.67 10.39 3.99
C ARG A 129 6.35 9.81 3.53
N VAL A 130 6.30 8.49 3.40
CA VAL A 130 5.05 7.74 3.23
C VAL A 130 4.83 6.87 4.44
N ILE A 131 3.70 7.05 5.13
CA ILE A 131 3.25 6.23 6.25
C ILE A 131 2.16 5.31 5.75
N ALA A 132 2.49 4.03 5.60
CA ALA A 132 1.58 2.99 5.17
C ALA A 132 1.02 2.24 6.39
N ILE A 133 -0.30 2.15 6.52
CA ILE A 133 -0.96 1.53 7.68
C ILE A 133 -1.77 0.34 7.21
N ASP A 134 -1.30 -0.87 7.52
CA ASP A 134 -2.08 -2.07 7.24
C ASP A 134 -3.22 -2.25 8.24
N GLU A 135 -4.33 -2.79 7.76
CA GLU A 135 -5.58 -2.98 8.49
C GLU A 135 -5.97 -1.74 9.33
N ILE A 136 -5.99 -0.58 8.68
CA ILE A 136 -6.21 0.74 9.31
C ILE A 136 -7.43 0.78 10.24
N GLN A 137 -8.46 -0.02 9.97
CA GLN A 137 -9.64 -0.14 10.82
C GLN A 137 -9.32 -0.60 12.25
N LEU A 138 -8.19 -1.28 12.48
CA LEU A 138 -7.74 -1.67 13.82
C LEU A 138 -7.41 -0.46 14.71
N PHE A 139 -7.21 0.72 14.12
CA PHE A 139 -6.90 1.95 14.85
C PHE A 139 -8.06 2.96 14.90
N ALA A 140 -9.14 2.76 14.13
CA ALA A 140 -10.24 3.73 14.01
C ALA A 140 -11.62 3.10 13.74
N LYS A 141 -11.95 2.00 14.42
CA LYS A 141 -13.15 1.18 14.15
C LYS A 141 -14.51 1.91 14.25
N LYS A 142 -14.66 2.96 15.08
CA LYS A 142 -15.89 3.80 15.22
C LYS A 142 -15.64 5.23 15.78
N GLY A 143 -14.39 5.67 15.87
CA GLY A 143 -14.01 7.01 16.34
C GLY A 143 -12.75 7.49 15.61
N SER A 144 -12.38 8.75 15.75
CA SER A 144 -11.16 9.26 15.11
C SER A 144 -9.91 8.75 15.85
N SER A 145 -8.88 8.38 15.08
CA SER A 145 -7.50 8.30 15.56
C SER A 145 -6.85 9.63 15.24
N LYS A 146 -6.19 10.23 16.24
CA LYS A 146 -5.50 11.51 16.04
C LYS A 146 -4.41 11.36 14.98
N ALA A 147 -3.70 10.23 14.96
CA ALA A 147 -2.74 9.90 13.91
C ALA A 147 -3.35 9.96 12.51
N ILE A 148 -4.49 9.29 12.30
CA ILE A 148 -5.15 9.26 10.98
C ILE A 148 -5.55 10.66 10.55
N GLU A 149 -6.20 11.42 11.45
CA GLU A 149 -6.58 12.81 11.15
C GLU A 149 -5.35 13.66 10.82
N MET A 150 -4.30 13.60 11.62
CA MET A 150 -3.07 14.37 11.38
C MET A 150 -2.41 14.03 10.05
N ILE A 151 -2.29 12.73 9.73
CA ILE A 151 -1.67 12.28 8.47
C ILE A 151 -2.45 12.84 7.27
N TRP A 152 -3.77 12.60 7.21
CA TRP A 152 -4.56 12.91 6.01
C TRP A 152 -5.01 14.37 5.90
N THR A 153 -5.02 15.14 6.99
CA THR A 153 -5.44 16.56 6.93
C THR A 153 -4.27 17.55 6.93
N VAL A 154 -3.15 17.22 7.60
CA VAL A 154 -2.00 18.14 7.76
C VAL A 154 -0.74 17.60 7.07
N GLY A 155 -0.61 16.28 6.95
CA GLY A 155 0.64 15.63 6.53
C GLY A 155 1.19 16.12 5.19
N ALA A 156 0.33 16.25 4.16
CA ALA A 156 0.77 16.60 2.81
C ALA A 156 1.57 17.92 2.77
N GLY A 157 1.12 18.94 3.52
CA GLY A 157 1.81 20.22 3.64
C GLY A 157 3.19 20.15 4.30
N LEU A 158 3.47 19.07 5.03
CA LEU A 158 4.77 18.80 5.66
C LEU A 158 5.61 17.76 4.89
N GLY A 159 5.11 17.26 3.76
CA GLY A 159 5.75 16.19 2.99
C GLY A 159 5.56 14.79 3.59
N ILE A 160 4.52 14.60 4.40
CA ILE A 160 4.11 13.30 4.96
C ILE A 160 2.83 12.86 4.27
N VAL A 161 2.85 11.72 3.61
CA VAL A 161 1.71 11.16 2.89
C VAL A 161 1.29 9.84 3.53
N GLY A 162 -0.01 9.62 3.60
CA GLY A 162 -0.62 8.41 4.15
C GLY A 162 -0.99 7.41 3.06
N MET A 163 -0.76 6.12 3.32
CA MET A 163 -1.30 5.01 2.54
C MET A 163 -2.10 4.09 3.46
N ALA A 164 -3.41 4.07 3.33
CA ALA A 164 -4.30 3.25 4.15
C ALA A 164 -4.59 1.93 3.46
N LEU A 165 -4.45 0.81 4.19
CA LEU A 165 -4.81 -0.50 3.67
C LEU A 165 -5.90 -1.14 4.49
N THR A 166 -6.84 -1.79 3.80
CA THR A 166 -7.91 -2.56 4.44
C THR A 166 -8.40 -3.67 3.52
N GLN A 167 -9.22 -4.56 4.05
CA GLN A 167 -9.87 -5.62 3.26
C GLN A 167 -11.21 -5.18 2.67
N ARG A 168 -11.90 -4.25 3.33
CA ARG A 168 -13.27 -3.83 2.99
C ARG A 168 -13.37 -2.31 3.03
N ILE A 169 -14.03 -1.73 2.03
CA ILE A 169 -14.22 -0.27 1.99
C ILE A 169 -15.11 0.20 3.15
N GLN A 170 -16.05 -0.63 3.60
CA GLN A 170 -16.93 -0.32 4.74
C GLN A 170 -16.19 -0.10 6.07
N LEU A 171 -14.98 -0.63 6.20
CA LEU A 171 -14.16 -0.52 7.41
C LEU A 171 -13.17 0.64 7.34
N LEU A 172 -13.06 1.28 6.18
CA LEU A 172 -12.13 2.37 5.98
C LEU A 172 -12.63 3.64 6.67
N ASN A 173 -11.73 4.35 7.35
CA ASN A 173 -12.01 5.65 7.92
C ASN A 173 -12.34 6.68 6.81
N GLU A 174 -13.35 7.51 7.05
CA GLU A 174 -13.87 8.46 6.04
C GLU A 174 -12.83 9.51 5.62
N THR A 175 -12.05 10.02 6.57
CA THR A 175 -10.96 10.97 6.30
C THR A 175 -9.94 10.33 5.37
N ALA A 176 -9.52 9.09 5.65
CA ALA A 176 -8.60 8.37 4.78
C ALA A 176 -9.18 8.14 3.37
N TRP A 177 -10.48 7.82 3.24
CA TRP A 177 -11.11 7.62 1.92
C TRP A 177 -11.27 8.92 1.13
N SER A 178 -11.81 9.95 1.76
CA SER A 178 -12.16 11.24 1.12
C SER A 178 -10.91 12.05 0.75
N GLN A 179 -9.89 12.06 1.62
CA GLN A 179 -8.65 12.83 1.39
C GLN A 179 -7.61 12.07 0.55
N SER A 180 -7.84 10.80 0.22
CA SER A 180 -6.92 10.04 -0.66
C SER A 180 -7.27 10.21 -2.12
N GLU A 181 -6.36 10.78 -2.90
CA GLU A 181 -6.53 10.92 -4.35
C GLU A 181 -6.26 9.60 -5.07
N ASN A 182 -5.24 8.86 -4.63
CA ASN A 182 -4.96 7.55 -5.20
C ASN A 182 -5.88 6.52 -4.54
N LYS A 183 -6.61 5.78 -5.36
CA LYS A 183 -7.46 4.69 -4.88
C LYS A 183 -7.14 3.45 -5.68
N VAL A 184 -6.86 2.33 -5.00
CA VAL A 184 -6.59 1.03 -5.61
C VAL A 184 -7.54 0.01 -5.00
N ILE A 185 -8.32 -0.64 -5.86
CA ILE A 185 -9.34 -1.62 -5.50
C ILE A 185 -9.00 -2.94 -6.22
N PHE A 186 -8.55 -3.92 -5.45
CA PHE A 186 -8.53 -5.31 -5.87
C PHE A 186 -9.92 -5.94 -5.69
N CYS A 187 -10.05 -7.23 -5.98
CA CYS A 187 -11.26 -7.97 -5.66
C CYS A 187 -11.66 -7.80 -4.18
N ILE A 188 -12.90 -7.39 -3.94
CA ILE A 188 -13.53 -7.11 -2.64
C ILE A 188 -14.95 -7.69 -2.61
N GLU A 189 -15.50 -7.89 -1.42
CA GLU A 189 -16.80 -8.53 -1.17
C GLU A 189 -17.79 -7.58 -0.47
N ASP A 190 -17.60 -6.27 -0.62
CA ASP A 190 -18.50 -5.27 -0.08
C ASP A 190 -19.86 -5.29 -0.80
N ARG A 191 -20.93 -4.92 -0.07
CA ARG A 191 -22.29 -4.86 -0.60
C ARG A 191 -22.37 -3.90 -1.78
N ILE A 192 -23.07 -4.29 -2.83
CA ILE A 192 -23.21 -3.52 -4.08
C ILE A 192 -23.77 -2.12 -3.79
N GLU A 193 -24.81 -2.02 -2.97
CA GLU A 193 -25.45 -0.75 -2.62
C GLU A 193 -24.48 0.21 -1.94
N TYR A 194 -23.58 -0.32 -1.10
CA TYR A 194 -22.54 0.47 -0.44
C TYR A 194 -21.49 0.98 -1.44
N LEU A 195 -21.10 0.15 -2.40
CA LEU A 195 -20.17 0.57 -3.46
C LEU A 195 -20.79 1.68 -4.31
N LYS A 196 -22.07 1.55 -4.67
CA LYS A 196 -22.81 2.59 -5.40
C LYS A 196 -22.86 3.91 -4.61
N SER A 197 -23.12 3.86 -3.30
CA SER A 197 -23.13 5.07 -2.46
C SER A 197 -21.76 5.74 -2.33
N ARG A 198 -20.67 5.05 -2.70
CA ARG A 198 -19.31 5.59 -2.76
C ARG A 198 -18.89 6.03 -4.16
N ASN A 199 -19.85 6.20 -5.07
CA ASN A 199 -19.63 6.53 -6.48
C ASN A 199 -18.77 5.49 -7.23
N LEU A 200 -18.93 4.20 -6.88
CA LEU A 200 -18.18 3.09 -7.49
C LEU A 200 -19.05 2.22 -8.41
N GLN A 201 -20.09 2.79 -9.04
CA GLN A 201 -20.95 2.06 -9.99
C GLN A 201 -20.11 1.38 -11.09
N HIS A 202 -19.13 2.10 -11.65
CA HIS A 202 -18.20 1.57 -12.65
C HIS A 202 -17.39 0.35 -12.19
N TYR A 203 -17.20 0.15 -10.88
CA TYR A 203 -16.49 -1.00 -10.33
C TYR A 203 -17.46 -2.15 -10.11
N VAL A 204 -18.70 -1.85 -9.69
CA VAL A 204 -19.80 -2.82 -9.63
C VAL A 204 -19.99 -3.49 -11.00
N ASP A 205 -19.98 -2.71 -12.07
CA ASP A 205 -20.13 -3.21 -13.45
C ASP A 205 -18.96 -4.11 -13.88
N LEU A 206 -17.83 -4.06 -13.17
CA LEU A 206 -16.64 -4.88 -13.41
C LEU A 206 -16.48 -6.03 -12.40
N GLN A 207 -17.42 -6.24 -11.49
CA GLN A 207 -17.27 -7.28 -10.46
C GLN A 207 -17.10 -8.68 -11.03
N GLU A 208 -17.81 -9.02 -12.11
CA GLU A 208 -17.64 -10.30 -12.80
C GLU A 208 -16.19 -10.49 -13.26
N PHE A 209 -15.59 -9.46 -13.84
CA PHE A 209 -14.18 -9.47 -14.25
C PHE A 209 -13.25 -9.73 -13.06
N PHE A 210 -13.43 -9.02 -11.94
CA PHE A 210 -12.55 -9.15 -10.76
C PHE A 210 -12.81 -10.41 -9.91
N ASN A 211 -13.98 -11.02 -10.02
CA ASN A 211 -14.31 -12.29 -9.37
C ASN A 211 -13.79 -13.50 -10.15
N ASP A 212 -13.46 -13.34 -11.44
CA ASP A 212 -12.79 -14.38 -12.21
C ASP A 212 -11.40 -14.70 -11.63
N SER A 213 -11.19 -15.98 -11.35
CA SER A 213 -9.92 -16.55 -10.90
C SER A 213 -8.71 -16.17 -11.77
N VAL A 214 -8.91 -15.98 -13.08
CA VAL A 214 -7.86 -15.57 -14.04
C VAL A 214 -7.41 -14.13 -13.78
N ASN A 215 -8.32 -13.27 -13.32
CA ASN A 215 -8.06 -11.85 -13.08
C ASN A 215 -7.81 -11.51 -11.60
N LYS A 216 -7.64 -12.52 -10.75
CA LYS A 216 -7.53 -12.41 -9.29
C LYS A 216 -6.55 -11.33 -8.79
N TYR A 217 -5.46 -11.08 -9.51
CA TYR A 217 -4.41 -10.12 -9.13
C TYR A 217 -4.46 -8.80 -9.90
N TRP A 218 -5.47 -8.62 -10.76
CA TRP A 218 -5.74 -7.32 -11.36
C TRP A 218 -6.28 -6.37 -10.30
N PHE A 219 -6.09 -5.09 -10.53
CA PHE A 219 -6.68 -4.05 -9.69
C PHE A 219 -7.24 -2.91 -10.53
N TYR A 220 -8.24 -2.25 -9.97
CA TYR A 220 -8.85 -1.05 -10.51
C TYR A 220 -8.31 0.15 -9.75
N TYR A 221 -7.92 1.23 -10.44
CA TYR A 221 -7.31 2.36 -9.76
C TYR A 221 -7.58 3.71 -10.42
N THR A 222 -7.43 4.77 -9.64
CA THR A 222 -7.33 6.17 -10.08
C THR A 222 -6.16 6.85 -9.36
N ARG A 223 -5.61 7.92 -9.92
CA ARG A 223 -4.52 8.72 -9.34
C ARG A 223 -4.94 10.18 -9.09
N GLY A 224 -6.22 10.39 -8.77
CA GLY A 224 -6.81 11.72 -8.61
C GLY A 224 -7.06 12.45 -9.93
N ASP A 225 -6.95 11.76 -11.07
CA ASP A 225 -7.27 12.28 -12.41
C ASP A 225 -8.75 12.14 -12.79
N GLY A 226 -9.57 11.60 -11.88
CA GLY A 226 -11.00 11.31 -12.12
C GLY A 226 -11.25 10.10 -13.02
N GLU A 227 -10.20 9.60 -13.69
CA GLU A 227 -10.26 8.41 -14.52
C GLU A 227 -9.90 7.16 -13.73
N TRP A 228 -10.72 6.12 -13.88
CA TRP A 228 -10.44 4.81 -13.33
C TRP A 228 -10.00 3.83 -14.41
N LYS A 229 -8.96 3.04 -14.10
CA LYS A 229 -8.26 2.19 -15.06
C LYS A 229 -8.04 0.80 -14.46
N LYS A 230 -8.11 -0.23 -15.30
CA LYS A 230 -7.68 -1.59 -14.94
C LYS A 230 -6.16 -1.69 -15.09
N HIS A 231 -5.49 -2.28 -14.12
CA HIS A 231 -4.07 -2.58 -14.16
C HIS A 231 -3.84 -4.09 -14.07
N LYS A 232 -2.89 -4.57 -14.88
CA LYS A 232 -2.41 -5.95 -14.83
C LYS A 232 -1.68 -6.23 -13.52
N PRO A 233 -1.51 -7.50 -13.11
CA PRO A 233 -0.75 -7.82 -11.90
C PRO A 233 0.67 -7.24 -11.95
N VAL A 234 1.16 -6.74 -10.81
CA VAL A 234 2.54 -6.22 -10.69
C VAL A 234 3.53 -7.37 -10.83
N SER A 235 4.60 -7.16 -11.61
CA SER A 235 5.64 -8.17 -11.77
C SER A 235 6.41 -8.41 -10.48
N LEU A 236 6.46 -9.66 -10.05
CA LEU A 236 7.49 -10.14 -9.14
C LEU A 236 8.79 -10.12 -9.94
N ASN A 237 9.61 -9.08 -9.80
CA ASN A 237 10.98 -9.11 -10.31
C ASN A 237 11.66 -10.35 -9.68
N LYS A 238 11.74 -11.48 -10.40
CA LYS A 238 12.76 -12.46 -10.10
C LYS A 238 14.07 -11.73 -10.34
N PRO A 239 15.05 -11.75 -9.41
CA PRO A 239 16.39 -11.32 -9.78
C PRO A 239 16.75 -12.07 -11.06
N LYS A 240 17.16 -11.35 -12.11
CA LYS A 240 17.81 -11.99 -13.26
C LYS A 240 18.92 -12.83 -12.63
N ARG A 241 18.75 -14.15 -12.55
CA ARG A 241 19.89 -15.05 -12.34
C ARG A 241 20.86 -14.62 -13.41
N LYS A 242 21.98 -13.99 -13.02
CA LYS A 242 23.11 -13.81 -13.93
C LYS A 242 23.32 -15.19 -14.51
N GLY A 243 23.01 -15.37 -15.80
CA GLY A 243 23.35 -16.58 -16.52
C GLY A 243 24.81 -16.85 -16.20
N SER A 244 25.10 -18.08 -15.80
CA SER A 244 26.43 -18.49 -15.37
C SER A 244 27.45 -17.90 -16.34
N LEU A 245 28.41 -17.15 -15.82
CA LEU A 245 29.68 -16.98 -16.51
C LEU A 245 30.23 -18.40 -16.67
N THR A 246 30.01 -18.99 -17.84
CA THR A 246 30.83 -20.09 -18.33
C THR A 246 32.22 -19.52 -18.44
N LEU A 247 33.01 -19.70 -17.38
CA LEU A 247 34.45 -19.70 -17.46
C LEU A 247 34.81 -20.87 -18.38
N SER A 248 34.93 -20.61 -19.67
CA SER A 248 35.74 -21.43 -20.55
C SER A 248 37.17 -21.34 -20.00
N ARG A 249 37.58 -22.36 -19.25
CA ARG A 249 38.97 -22.60 -18.89
C ARG A 249 39.77 -22.84 -20.17
N TRP A 250 40.94 -22.20 -20.23
CA TRP A 250 42.21 -22.59 -20.86
C TRP A 250 42.14 -23.57 -22.02
#